data_AF-A0A9N8V3U2-F1
#
_entry.id   AF-A0A9N8V3U2-F1
#
_cell.length_a   1.000
_cell.length_b   1.000
_cell.length_c   1.000
_cell.angle_alpha   90.00
_cell.angle_beta   90.00
_cell.angle_gamma   90.00
#
_symmetry.space_group_name_H-M   'P 1'
#
loop_
_entity.id
_entity.type
_entity.pdbx_description
1 polymer ?
#
loop_
_entity_poly.entity_id
_entity_poly.type
_entity_poly.pdbx_seq_one_letter_code
_entity_poly.pdbx_strand_id
1 'polypeptide(L)'
;MARQPHTVSPAARVTQRRLATVKKLSRPLASSSGSKKPPVRRSRPGDPIRPQKPKRYRPGTVALREIRHYQKTTNLLLRKLPFSRVVREIAIDILGPQSSVSSSVGYRWQSAAILALQEATEAYLIHLFEDAYACIN
;
A
#
# COMPACT_ATOMS: atom_id res chain seq x y z
N MET A 1 18.10 21.11 54.46
CA MET A 1 18.02 19.80 55.14
C MET A 1 18.05 18.71 54.08
N ALA A 2 19.11 17.92 54.08
CA ALA A 2 19.41 16.86 53.13
C ALA A 2 18.81 15.51 53.60
N ARG A 3 18.45 14.61 52.66
CA ARG A 3 18.89 13.21 52.64
C ARG A 3 18.31 12.43 51.44
N GLN A 4 19.20 12.22 50.47
CA GLN A 4 19.55 11.04 49.65
C GLN A 4 18.57 9.84 49.45
N PRO A 5 18.60 9.21 48.26
CA PRO A 5 17.91 7.95 47.92
C PRO A 5 18.66 6.72 48.47
N HIS A 6 17.94 5.62 48.70
CA HIS A 6 18.54 4.37 49.19
C HIS A 6 18.80 3.37 48.07
N THR A 7 19.90 2.67 48.28
CA THR A 7 20.70 1.83 47.40
C THR A 7 20.29 0.36 47.40
N VAL A 8 20.68 -0.29 46.30
CA VAL A 8 20.81 -1.74 46.01
C VAL A 8 21.46 -2.57 47.13
N SER A 9 21.05 -3.85 47.31
CA SER A 9 21.92 -4.98 47.74
C SER A 9 21.14 -6.34 47.81
N PRO A 10 21.78 -7.54 47.93
CA PRO A 10 22.49 -8.25 46.87
C PRO A 10 22.08 -9.74 46.71
N ALA A 11 22.73 -10.38 45.73
CA ALA A 11 22.62 -11.78 45.33
C ALA A 11 22.96 -12.81 46.43
N ALA A 12 22.29 -13.97 46.35
CA ALA A 12 22.65 -15.21 47.02
C ALA A 12 22.93 -16.33 45.98
N ARG A 13 23.73 -17.29 46.41
CA ARG A 13 24.77 -17.99 45.64
C ARG A 13 24.53 -19.51 45.66
N VAL A 14 24.83 -20.16 44.54
CA VAL A 14 25.33 -21.56 44.38
C VAL A 14 24.35 -22.71 44.64
N THR A 15 24.26 -23.65 43.68
CA THR A 15 24.71 -25.04 43.84
C THR A 15 24.90 -25.69 42.47
N GLN A 16 26.16 -26.03 42.17
CA GLN A 16 26.55 -26.92 41.08
C GLN A 16 26.10 -28.35 41.40
N ARG A 17 25.65 -29.10 40.38
CA ARG A 17 25.71 -30.57 40.41
C ARG A 17 26.11 -31.13 39.05
N ARG A 18 26.87 -32.21 39.15
CA ARG A 18 27.92 -32.71 38.26
C ARG A 18 27.39 -33.80 37.30
N LEU A 19 28.15 -34.02 36.24
CA LEU A 19 27.95 -34.85 35.03
C LEU A 19 27.67 -36.36 35.28
N ALA A 20 26.94 -36.98 34.35
CA ALA A 20 26.90 -38.43 34.14
C ALA A 20 26.86 -38.82 32.64
N THR A 21 28.00 -39.32 32.18
CA THR A 21 28.35 -40.42 31.23
C THR A 21 27.32 -41.04 30.26
N VAL A 22 27.62 -40.88 28.96
CA VAL A 22 27.64 -41.83 27.80
C VAL A 22 26.49 -42.84 27.56
N LYS A 23 25.84 -42.73 26.37
CA LYS A 23 25.61 -43.89 25.47
C LYS A 23 25.41 -43.46 24.00
N LYS A 24 26.31 -43.92 23.14
CA LYS A 24 26.27 -43.84 21.67
C LYS A 24 25.16 -44.76 21.16
N LEU A 25 24.21 -44.27 20.37
CA LEU A 25 23.32 -45.09 19.55
C LEU A 25 23.27 -44.56 18.11
N SER A 26 23.29 -45.49 17.18
CA SER A 26 23.46 -45.38 15.73
C SER A 26 22.26 -44.77 14.99
N ARG A 27 22.57 -44.13 13.84
CA ARG A 27 21.71 -43.48 12.83
C ARG A 27 20.40 -44.22 12.50
N PRO A 28 19.39 -43.47 12.05
CA PRO A 28 18.70 -43.83 10.80
C PRO A 28 18.91 -42.79 9.69
N LEU A 29 18.77 -43.25 8.46
CA LEU A 29 19.00 -42.51 7.22
C LEU A 29 18.05 -41.31 7.08
N ALA A 30 18.63 -40.13 6.92
CA ALA A 30 17.91 -38.97 6.40
C ALA A 30 17.62 -39.19 4.91
N SER A 31 16.37 -39.49 4.55
CA SER A 31 15.85 -39.27 3.20
C SER A 31 15.46 -37.79 3.08
N SER A 32 16.45 -36.91 3.03
CA SER A 32 16.20 -35.56 2.54
C SER A 32 15.89 -35.68 1.05
N SER A 33 14.61 -35.62 0.70
CA SER A 33 14.13 -35.33 -0.66
C SER A 33 14.54 -33.90 -1.01
N GLY A 34 15.85 -33.72 -1.21
CA GLY A 34 16.44 -32.48 -1.69
C GLY A 34 15.89 -32.22 -3.07
N SER A 35 14.97 -31.26 -3.17
CA SER A 35 14.59 -30.64 -4.41
C SER A 35 15.86 -30.04 -5.01
N LYS A 36 16.52 -30.78 -5.92
CA LYS A 36 17.69 -30.29 -6.65
C LYS A 36 17.26 -29.07 -7.44
N LYS A 37 17.49 -27.87 -6.89
CA LYS A 37 17.45 -26.64 -7.68
C LYS A 37 18.49 -26.81 -8.79
N PRO A 38 18.13 -26.63 -10.07
CA PRO A 38 19.11 -26.71 -11.14
C PRO A 38 20.20 -25.66 -10.88
N PRO A 39 21.48 -25.97 -11.17
CA PRO A 39 22.56 -25.01 -10.96
C PRO A 39 22.25 -23.75 -11.79
N VAL A 40 22.29 -22.58 -11.14
CA VAL A 40 22.19 -21.30 -11.81
C VAL A 40 23.40 -21.18 -12.74
N ARG A 41 23.21 -21.45 -14.03
CA ARG A 41 24.20 -21.14 -15.06
C ARG A 41 24.36 -19.62 -15.08
N ARG A 42 25.49 -19.13 -14.55
CA ARG A 42 25.89 -17.73 -14.73
C ARG A 42 26.17 -17.53 -16.22
N SER A 43 25.41 -16.63 -16.85
CA SER A 43 25.63 -16.25 -18.24
C SER A 43 27.05 -15.70 -18.40
N ARG A 44 27.79 -16.21 -19.39
CA ARG A 44 29.11 -15.72 -19.76
C ARG A 44 28.96 -14.59 -20.79
N PRO A 45 29.90 -13.62 -20.83
CA PRO A 45 29.97 -12.67 -21.94
C PRO A 45 30.04 -13.44 -23.27
N GLY A 46 29.08 -13.21 -24.16
CA GLY A 46 28.95 -13.93 -25.45
C GLY A 46 27.86 -15.00 -25.51
N ASP A 47 27.20 -15.35 -24.39
CA ASP A 47 26.01 -16.20 -24.43
C ASP A 47 24.84 -15.47 -25.13
N PRO A 48 24.06 -16.13 -26.00
CA PRO A 48 22.87 -15.51 -26.58
C PRO A 48 21.91 -15.11 -25.45
N ILE A 49 21.49 -13.84 -25.46
CA ILE A 49 20.51 -13.30 -24.50
C ILE A 49 19.25 -14.16 -24.65
N ARG A 50 19.01 -15.05 -23.69
CA ARG A 50 17.73 -15.78 -23.65
C ARG A 50 16.63 -14.74 -23.47
N PRO A 51 15.63 -14.67 -24.36
CA PRO A 51 14.48 -13.82 -24.14
C PRO A 51 13.82 -14.26 -22.84
N GLN A 52 13.98 -13.45 -21.79
CA GLN A 52 13.31 -13.69 -20.53
C GLN A 52 11.81 -13.53 -20.78
N LYS A 53 11.03 -14.54 -20.38
CA LYS A 53 9.57 -14.43 -20.45
C LYS A 53 9.15 -13.23 -19.62
N PRO A 54 8.24 -12.37 -20.11
CA PRO A 54 7.76 -11.24 -19.32
C PRO A 54 7.14 -11.77 -18.02
N LYS A 55 7.61 -11.26 -16.88
CA LYS A 55 7.10 -11.67 -15.58
C LYS A 55 5.67 -11.16 -15.42
N ARG A 56 4.70 -12.07 -15.33
CA ARG A 56 3.30 -11.75 -15.03
C ARG A 56 3.05 -11.78 -13.52
N TYR A 57 2.38 -10.76 -13.00
CA TYR A 57 1.92 -10.74 -11.62
C TYR A 57 0.69 -11.65 -11.44
N ARG A 58 0.55 -12.24 -10.25
CA ARG A 58 -0.67 -12.97 -9.89
C ARG A 58 -1.86 -12.00 -9.78
N PRO A 59 -3.09 -12.45 -10.07
CA PRO A 59 -4.28 -11.62 -9.85
C PRO A 59 -4.29 -11.08 -8.42
N GLY A 60 -4.73 -9.83 -8.24
CA GLY A 60 -4.70 -9.13 -6.95
C GLY A 60 -3.34 -8.54 -6.53
N THR A 61 -2.21 -9.02 -7.08
CA THR A 61 -0.88 -8.53 -6.65
C THR A 61 -0.66 -7.05 -7.01
N VAL A 62 -1.10 -6.63 -8.20
CA VAL A 62 -0.98 -5.23 -8.64
C VAL A 62 -2.00 -4.37 -7.90
N ALA A 63 -3.26 -4.84 -7.79
CA ALA A 63 -4.32 -4.15 -7.07
C ALA A 63 -3.94 -3.86 -5.60
N LEU A 64 -3.41 -4.84 -4.86
CA LEU A 64 -2.95 -4.62 -3.47
C LEU A 64 -1.80 -3.63 -3.37
N ARG A 65 -0.95 -3.54 -4.40
CA ARG A 65 0.14 -2.55 -4.44
C ARG A 65 -0.43 -1.15 -4.66
N GLU A 66 -1.39 -1.01 -5.57
CA GLU A 66 -2.07 0.24 -5.89
C GLU A 66 -2.89 0.73 -4.68
N ILE A 67 -3.66 -0.14 -4.02
CA ILE A 67 -4.40 0.18 -2.79
C ILE A 67 -3.46 0.78 -1.74
N ARG A 68 -2.34 0.11 -1.45
CA ARG A 68 -1.36 0.61 -0.48
C ARG A 68 -0.71 1.92 -0.91
N HIS A 69 -0.53 2.13 -2.21
CA HIS A 69 0.04 3.37 -2.74
C HIS A 69 -0.94 4.54 -2.59
N TYR A 70 -2.20 4.35 -2.97
CA TYR A 70 -3.23 5.38 -2.91
C TYR A 70 -3.70 5.66 -1.48
N GLN A 71 -3.66 4.69 -0.56
CA GLN A 71 -3.90 4.95 0.86
C GLN A 71 -2.77 5.75 1.54
N LYS A 72 -1.54 5.69 0.99
CA LYS A 72 -0.40 6.42 1.54
C LYS A 72 -0.29 7.85 1.01
N THR A 73 -0.85 8.13 -0.16
CA THR A 73 -0.73 9.41 -0.86
C THR A 73 -2.07 10.11 -0.91
N THR A 74 -2.08 11.44 -1.01
CA THR A 74 -3.31 12.24 -1.05
C THR A 74 -3.44 12.96 -2.39
N ASN A 75 -2.93 12.36 -3.46
CA ASN A 75 -3.00 12.93 -4.80
C ASN A 75 -4.40 12.74 -5.38
N LEU A 76 -4.92 13.78 -6.04
CA LEU A 76 -6.15 13.68 -6.81
C LEU A 76 -5.98 12.67 -7.96
N LEU A 77 -6.95 11.77 -8.10
CA LEU A 77 -6.93 10.67 -9.07
C LEU A 77 -7.70 11.01 -10.35
N LEU A 78 -8.69 11.91 -10.28
CA LEU A 78 -9.40 12.38 -11.46
C LEU A 78 -8.56 13.40 -12.24
N ARG A 79 -8.60 13.29 -13.57
CA ARG A 79 -7.91 14.25 -14.44
C ARG A 79 -8.63 15.61 -14.37
N LYS A 80 -7.87 16.66 -14.08
CA LYS A 80 -8.39 18.03 -13.85
C LYS A 80 -9.19 18.60 -15.02
N LEU A 81 -8.70 18.46 -16.27
CA LEU A 81 -9.36 19.03 -17.44
C LEU A 81 -10.75 18.42 -17.73
N PRO A 82 -10.91 17.09 -17.84
CA PRO A 82 -12.24 16.51 -18.05
C PRO A 82 -13.16 16.76 -16.86
N PHE A 83 -12.67 16.70 -15.62
CA PHE A 83 -13.48 17.06 -14.44
C PHE A 83 -14.00 18.50 -14.53
N SER A 84 -13.13 19.46 -14.88
CA SER A 84 -13.54 20.85 -15.05
C SER A 84 -14.57 21.05 -16.17
N ARG A 85 -14.53 20.24 -17.24
CA ARG A 85 -15.53 20.31 -18.32
C ARG A 85 -16.90 19.86 -17.81
N VAL A 86 -16.95 18.73 -17.11
CA VAL A 86 -18.18 18.20 -16.51
C VAL A 86 -18.79 19.19 -15.50
N VAL A 87 -17.97 19.79 -14.64
CA VAL A 87 -18.46 20.81 -13.68
C VAL A 87 -19.12 21.99 -14.41
N ARG A 88 -18.52 22.47 -15.51
CA ARG A 88 -19.05 23.60 -16.28
C ARG A 88 -20.31 23.22 -17.06
N GLU A 89 -20.38 22.01 -17.59
CA GLU A 89 -21.55 21.45 -18.26
C GLU A 89 -22.75 21.42 -17.29
N ILE A 90 -22.59 20.79 -16.13
CA ILE A 90 -23.63 20.72 -15.09
C ILE A 90 -24.05 22.11 -14.62
N ALA A 91 -23.09 23.04 -14.49
CA ALA A 91 -23.40 24.41 -14.08
C ALA A 91 -24.22 25.17 -15.12
N ILE A 92 -24.01 24.91 -16.41
CA ILE A 92 -24.83 25.49 -17.48
C ILE A 92 -26.25 24.92 -17.41
N ASP A 93 -26.39 23.63 -17.14
CA ASP A 93 -27.71 22.99 -17.05
C ASP A 93 -28.52 23.47 -15.85
N ILE A 94 -27.88 23.59 -14.69
CA ILE A 94 -28.54 24.00 -13.43
C ILE A 94 -28.80 25.51 -13.41
N LEU A 95 -27.86 26.32 -13.92
CA LEU A 95 -27.90 27.78 -13.80
C LEU A 95 -28.11 28.52 -15.14
N GLY A 96 -28.54 27.80 -16.18
CA GLY A 96 -28.80 28.30 -17.53
C GLY A 96 -29.99 29.26 -17.68
N PRO A 97 -30.32 29.70 -18.92
CA PRO A 97 -30.98 30.98 -19.23
C PRO A 97 -32.50 31.02 -19.01
N GLN A 98 -33.00 30.47 -17.90
CA GLN A 98 -34.36 30.75 -17.42
C GLN A 98 -34.43 32.03 -16.55
N SER A 99 -33.28 32.61 -16.18
CA SER A 99 -33.20 33.89 -15.46
C SER A 99 -32.85 35.04 -16.40
N SER A 100 -33.89 35.57 -17.07
CA SER A 100 -33.97 36.92 -17.68
C SER A 100 -32.76 37.45 -18.46
N VAL A 101 -32.92 37.51 -19.79
CA VAL A 101 -32.47 38.58 -20.71
C VAL A 101 -31.17 39.32 -20.34
N SER A 102 -30.13 39.13 -21.16
CA SER A 102 -28.91 39.95 -21.26
C SER A 102 -27.67 39.54 -20.42
N SER A 103 -27.40 38.25 -20.23
CA SER A 103 -26.06 37.79 -19.84
C SER A 103 -25.71 36.45 -20.50
N SER A 104 -25.47 36.47 -21.81
CA SER A 104 -24.76 35.40 -22.55
C SER A 104 -23.26 35.40 -22.19
N VAL A 105 -22.96 35.46 -20.90
CA VAL A 105 -21.62 35.40 -20.35
C VAL A 105 -21.68 34.30 -19.31
N GLY A 106 -21.27 33.09 -19.69
CA GLY A 106 -21.29 31.94 -18.81
C GLY A 106 -20.53 32.20 -17.50
N TYR A 107 -20.87 31.44 -16.46
CA TYR A 107 -20.25 31.57 -15.13
C TYR A 107 -18.72 31.52 -15.22
N ARG A 108 -18.08 32.50 -14.60
CA ARG A 108 -16.62 32.51 -14.41
C ARG A 108 -16.28 31.69 -13.18
N TRP A 109 -15.31 30.79 -13.35
CA TRP A 109 -14.89 29.87 -12.29
C TRP A 109 -13.50 30.21 -11.82
N GLN A 110 -13.34 30.33 -10.51
CA GLN A 110 -12.02 30.36 -9.88
C GLN A 110 -11.38 28.97 -9.98
N SER A 111 -10.06 28.91 -10.21
CA SER A 111 -9.32 27.64 -10.23
C SER A 111 -9.43 26.87 -8.91
N ALA A 112 -9.35 27.58 -7.78
CA ALA A 112 -9.52 27.01 -6.44
C ALA A 112 -10.92 26.39 -6.22
N ALA A 113 -11.97 26.98 -6.80
CA ALA A 113 -13.33 26.44 -6.67
C ALA A 113 -13.46 25.08 -7.38
N ILE A 114 -12.89 24.96 -8.59
CA ILE A 114 -12.88 23.69 -9.32
C ILE A 114 -12.06 22.62 -8.56
N LEU A 115 -10.94 23.00 -7.95
CA LEU A 115 -10.13 22.09 -7.13
C LEU A 115 -10.89 21.62 -5.89
N ALA A 116 -11.54 22.54 -5.17
CA ALA A 116 -12.34 22.21 -3.98
C ALA A 116 -13.50 21.25 -4.32
N LEU A 117 -14.19 21.48 -5.45
CA LEU A 117 -15.21 20.55 -5.93
C LEU A 117 -14.63 19.17 -6.24
N GLN A 118 -13.43 19.12 -6.82
CA GLN A 118 -12.76 17.86 -7.12
C GLN A 118 -12.39 17.11 -5.84
N GLU A 119 -11.78 17.80 -4.87
CA GLU A 119 -11.41 17.23 -3.57
C GLU A 119 -12.63 16.65 -2.85
N ALA A 120 -13.74 17.41 -2.78
CA ALA A 120 -14.97 16.95 -2.16
C ALA A 120 -15.58 15.73 -2.87
N THR A 121 -15.57 15.74 -4.20
CA THR A 121 -16.13 14.64 -5.01
C THR A 121 -15.31 13.36 -4.84
N GLU A 122 -13.98 13.45 -4.93
CA GLU A 122 -13.11 12.29 -4.73
C GLU A 122 -13.21 11.75 -3.30
N ALA A 123 -13.25 12.62 -2.29
CA ALA A 123 -13.48 12.21 -0.92
C ALA A 123 -14.82 11.47 -0.79
N TYR A 124 -15.91 11.99 -1.35
CA TYR A 124 -17.22 11.35 -1.32
C TYR A 124 -17.20 9.96 -1.96
N LEU A 125 -16.58 9.82 -3.13
CA LEU A 125 -16.48 8.53 -3.83
C LEU A 125 -15.65 7.51 -3.06
N ILE A 126 -14.57 7.93 -2.38
CA ILE A 126 -13.76 7.05 -1.54
C ILE A 126 -14.60 6.47 -0.40
N HIS A 127 -15.31 7.32 0.36
CA HIS A 127 -16.18 6.88 1.45
C HIS A 127 -17.30 5.95 0.95
N LEU A 128 -17.91 6.27 -0.20
CA LEU A 128 -18.93 5.43 -0.81
C LEU A 128 -18.38 4.03 -1.16
N PHE A 129 -17.15 3.92 -1.65
CA PHE A 129 -16.53 2.63 -1.95
C PHE A 129 -16.13 1.86 -0.70
N GLU A 130 -15.73 2.55 0.37
CA GLU A 130 -15.46 1.92 1.67
C GLU A 130 -16.74 1.30 2.25
N ASP A 131 -17.85 2.04 2.23
CA ASP A 131 -19.16 1.55 2.68
C ASP A 131 -19.64 0.37 1.82
N ALA A 132 -19.54 0.49 0.48
CA ALA A 132 -19.90 -0.59 -0.42
C ALA A 132 -19.06 -1.87 -0.19
N TYR A 133 -17.76 -1.71 0.11
CA TYR A 133 -16.90 -2.83 0.46
C TYR A 133 -17.28 -3.44 1.81
N ALA A 134 -17.65 -2.63 2.80
CA ALA A 134 -18.13 -3.10 4.11
C ALA A 134 -19.46 -3.87 4.03
N CYS A 135 -20.33 -3.56 3.05
CA CYS A 135 -21.55 -4.34 2.84
C CYS A 135 -21.32 -5.69 2.12
N ILE A 136 -20.24 -5.81 1.35
CA ILE A 136 -19.95 -7.02 0.55
C ILE A 136 -19.22 -8.08 1.38
N ASN A 137 -18.44 -7.69 2.39
CA ASN A 137 -17.71 -8.60 3.28
C ASN A 137 -18.48 -8.88 4.56
#